data_AF-A0AAU1BKI0-F1
#
_entry.id   AF-A0AAU1BKI0-F1
#
_cell.length_a   1.000
_cell.length_b   1.000
_cell.length_c   1.000
_cell.angle_alpha   90.00
_cell.angle_beta   90.00
_cell.angle_gamma   90.00
#
_symmetry.space_group_name_H-M   'P 1'
#
loop_
_entity.id
_entity.type
_entity.pdbx_description
1 polymer ?
#
loop_
_entity_poly.entity_id
_entity_poly.type
_entity_poly.pdbx_seq_one_letter_code
_entity_poly.pdbx_strand_id
1 'polypeptide(L)'
;MVPLPPRNSALSRRFGLILGAVTAFVLTTACSGSSGHPHASADPAPTRPSATTAPPAKPVDVSSFVGHWIGHGNWLQVNADGSFEIGKRLYVTCDQAAPPCDTVVNGQITDGGHATGRLTGVDGTAATGSVAESNDLGWLKPGPLTMTLNPGTDSIATAGTNYCGPDAPSHVCY
;
A
#
# COMPACT_ATOMS: atom_id res chain seq x y z
N MET A 1 -41.46 -15.92 14.70
CA MET A 1 -41.67 -14.99 13.57
C MET A 1 -41.79 -13.60 14.14
N VAL A 2 -40.80 -12.74 13.90
CA VAL A 2 -40.71 -11.38 14.44
C VAL A 2 -40.92 -10.41 13.28
N PRO A 3 -41.80 -9.39 13.38
CA PRO A 3 -42.07 -8.48 12.27
C PRO A 3 -40.97 -7.42 12.13
N LEU A 4 -40.52 -7.19 10.90
CA LEU A 4 -39.55 -6.15 10.55
C LEU A 4 -40.23 -4.77 10.43
N PRO A 5 -39.58 -3.68 10.88
CA PRO A 5 -40.08 -2.32 10.71
C PRO A 5 -39.88 -1.78 9.27
N PRO A 6 -40.68 -0.78 8.85
CA PRO A 6 -40.72 -0.29 7.48
C PRO A 6 -39.50 0.58 7.08
N ARG A 7 -39.12 0.46 5.80
CA ARG A 7 -38.10 1.27 5.11
C ARG A 7 -38.61 2.69 4.85
N ASN A 8 -37.90 3.69 5.36
CA ASN A 8 -38.08 5.09 4.95
C ASN A 8 -37.15 5.41 3.78
N SER A 9 -37.74 5.64 2.61
CA SER A 9 -37.08 6.16 1.41
C SER A 9 -37.08 7.68 1.45
N ALA A 10 -35.93 8.32 1.60
CA ALA A 10 -35.77 9.76 1.40
C ALA A 10 -34.85 10.01 0.20
N LEU A 11 -35.46 10.27 -0.95
CA LEU A 11 -34.82 10.95 -2.07
C LEU A 11 -34.47 12.38 -1.64
N SER A 12 -33.22 12.78 -1.77
CA SER A 12 -32.85 14.19 -1.80
C SER A 12 -31.96 14.46 -3.01
N ARG A 13 -32.60 14.94 -4.08
CA ARG A 13 -31.95 15.59 -5.22
C ARG A 13 -31.35 16.91 -4.74
N ARG A 14 -30.06 17.14 -5.00
CA ARG A 14 -29.58 18.51 -5.23
C ARG A 14 -28.63 18.53 -6.44
N PHE A 15 -29.16 19.10 -7.51
CA PHE A 15 -28.41 19.70 -8.61
C PHE A 15 -27.47 20.77 -8.05
N GLY A 16 -26.23 20.78 -8.53
CA GLY A 16 -25.26 21.85 -8.30
C GLY A 16 -24.26 21.86 -9.45
N LEU A 17 -24.54 22.68 -10.46
CA LEU A 17 -23.77 22.87 -11.68
C LEU A 17 -23.18 24.29 -11.61
N ILE A 18 -21.85 24.40 -11.50
CA ILE A 18 -21.05 25.63 -11.65
C ILE A 18 -19.71 25.13 -12.22
N LEU A 19 -19.35 25.22 -13.50
CA LEU A 19 -19.20 26.34 -14.46
C LEU A 19 -18.09 27.35 -14.12
N GLY A 20 -16.92 27.15 -14.76
CA GLY A 20 -15.93 28.18 -15.11
C GLY A 20 -14.94 28.58 -14.00
N ALA A 21 -13.69 28.96 -14.26
CA ALA A 21 -13.00 29.20 -15.52
C ALA A 21 -11.49 29.47 -15.26
N VAL A 22 -10.74 29.49 -16.36
CA VAL A 22 -9.47 30.22 -16.62
C VAL A 22 -8.17 29.60 -16.10
N THR A 23 -7.59 28.72 -16.92
CA THR A 23 -6.14 28.48 -16.99
C THR A 23 -5.49 29.56 -17.87
N ALA A 24 -4.67 30.43 -17.27
CA ALA A 24 -3.76 31.31 -17.99
C ALA A 24 -2.41 30.60 -18.17
N PHE A 25 -2.12 30.16 -19.40
CA PHE A 25 -0.80 29.67 -19.80
C PHE A 25 0.08 30.86 -20.16
N VAL A 26 1.15 31.09 -19.39
CA VAL A 26 2.19 32.07 -19.71
C VAL A 26 3.23 31.37 -20.60
N LEU A 27 3.27 31.72 -21.88
CA LEU A 27 4.39 31.39 -22.77
C LEU A 27 5.47 32.45 -22.61
N THR A 28 6.61 32.08 -22.04
CA THR A 28 7.84 32.87 -22.15
C THR A 28 8.82 32.16 -23.09
N THR A 29 8.86 32.64 -24.32
CA THR A 29 9.91 32.36 -25.31
C THR A 29 11.11 33.23 -24.97
N ALA A 30 12.27 32.62 -24.67
CA ALA A 30 13.53 33.35 -24.48
C ALA A 30 14.60 32.80 -25.43
N CYS A 31 15.27 33.75 -26.07
CA CYS A 31 16.12 33.61 -27.24
C CYS A 31 17.45 32.91 -26.99
N SER A 32 17.95 32.26 -28.04
CA SER A 32 19.33 31.81 -28.20
C SER A 32 20.32 32.96 -28.07
N GLY A 33 21.41 32.72 -27.33
CA GLY A 33 22.60 33.56 -27.30
C GLY A 33 23.85 32.69 -27.32
N SER A 34 24.46 32.55 -28.50
CA SER A 34 25.82 32.04 -28.68
C SER A 34 26.80 33.20 -28.54
N SER A 35 27.78 33.13 -27.64
CA SER A 35 29.05 33.87 -27.72
C SER A 35 30.00 33.49 -26.58
N GLY A 36 31.22 33.10 -26.95
CA GLY A 36 32.39 33.16 -26.06
C GLY A 36 32.95 31.80 -25.64
N HIS A 37 33.97 31.33 -26.35
CA HIS A 37 34.92 30.35 -25.83
C HIS A 37 36.02 31.11 -25.05
N PRO A 38 36.06 31.07 -23.71
CA PRO A 38 37.30 31.29 -23.00
C PRO A 38 38.13 30.00 -23.02
N HIS A 39 39.38 30.11 -23.46
CA HIS A 39 40.43 29.14 -23.20
C HIS A 39 40.55 28.98 -21.68
N ALA A 40 40.01 27.89 -21.14
CA ALA A 40 40.24 27.47 -19.76
C ALA A 40 41.44 26.54 -19.74
N SER A 41 42.53 27.02 -19.14
CA SER A 41 43.65 26.20 -18.69
C SER A 41 43.11 24.99 -17.92
N ALA A 42 43.54 23.80 -18.30
CA ALA A 42 43.17 22.56 -17.64
C ALA A 42 43.73 22.55 -16.21
N ASP A 43 42.86 22.80 -15.22
CA ASP A 43 43.12 22.43 -13.84
C ASP A 43 43.22 20.89 -13.74
N PRO A 44 44.16 20.34 -12.96
CA PRO A 44 44.22 18.91 -12.71
C PRO A 44 42.93 18.45 -12.02
N ALA A 45 42.26 17.47 -12.64
CA ALA A 45 41.01 16.93 -12.14
C ALA A 45 41.12 16.47 -10.67
N PRO A 46 40.16 16.81 -9.80
CA PRO A 46 40.13 16.26 -8.45
C PRO A 46 39.93 14.75 -8.55
N THR A 47 40.88 14.00 -7.98
CA THR A 47 40.83 12.55 -7.87
C THR A 47 39.56 12.17 -7.10
N ARG A 48 38.52 11.73 -7.83
CA ARG A 48 37.28 11.22 -7.25
C ARG A 48 37.65 10.05 -6.34
N PRO A 49 37.32 10.08 -5.04
CA PRO A 49 37.47 8.92 -4.18
C PRO A 49 36.68 7.77 -4.82
N SER A 50 37.36 6.67 -5.12
CA SER A 50 36.70 5.44 -5.55
C SER A 50 35.65 5.09 -4.51
N ALA A 51 34.38 5.10 -4.92
CA ALA A 51 33.28 4.65 -4.08
C ALA A 51 33.56 3.20 -3.71
N THR A 52 33.99 2.97 -2.46
CA THR A 52 34.10 1.63 -1.90
C THR A 52 32.67 1.11 -1.82
N THR A 53 32.32 0.17 -2.69
CA THR A 53 31.05 -0.54 -2.63
C THR A 53 30.95 -1.20 -1.27
N ALA A 54 30.07 -0.67 -0.41
CA ALA A 54 29.76 -1.33 0.85
C ALA A 54 29.29 -2.76 0.57
N PRO A 55 29.66 -3.74 1.42
CA PRO A 55 29.14 -5.10 1.29
C PRO A 55 27.61 -5.06 1.22
N PRO A 56 26.97 -5.93 0.40
CA PRO A 56 25.53 -6.02 0.37
C PRO A 56 25.01 -6.28 1.79
N ALA A 57 24.01 -5.50 2.20
CA ALA A 57 23.39 -5.66 3.51
C ALA A 57 22.90 -7.12 3.66
N LYS A 58 23.14 -7.71 4.83
CA LYS A 58 22.65 -9.05 5.15
C LYS A 58 21.11 -9.08 4.98
N PRO A 59 20.54 -10.11 4.34
CA PRO A 59 19.09 -10.28 4.31
C PRO A 59 18.50 -10.25 5.72
N VAL A 60 17.39 -9.53 5.86
CA VAL A 60 16.62 -9.47 7.11
C VAL A 60 15.99 -10.83 7.35
N ASP A 61 16.15 -11.37 8.55
CA ASP A 61 15.46 -12.59 8.95
C ASP A 61 14.00 -12.26 9.29
N VAL A 62 13.09 -12.66 8.41
CA VAL A 62 11.64 -12.46 8.54
C VAL A 62 10.91 -13.78 8.84
N SER A 63 11.64 -14.85 9.16
CA SER A 63 11.12 -16.22 9.22
C SER A 63 9.87 -16.38 10.09
N SER A 64 9.76 -15.65 11.21
CA SER A 64 8.60 -15.67 12.10
C SER A 64 7.32 -15.06 11.53
N PHE A 65 7.42 -14.30 10.43
CA PHE A 65 6.30 -13.66 9.76
C PHE A 65 5.91 -14.39 8.46
N VAL A 66 6.79 -15.26 7.93
CA VAL A 66 6.57 -15.94 6.65
C VAL A 66 5.34 -16.83 6.72
N GLY A 67 4.45 -16.68 5.76
CA GLY A 67 3.24 -17.49 5.69
C GLY A 67 2.06 -16.73 5.10
N HIS A 68 0.95 -17.46 5.00
CA HIS A 68 -0.35 -16.94 4.64
C HIS A 68 -1.19 -16.79 5.90
N TRP A 69 -1.72 -15.58 6.11
CA TRP A 69 -2.45 -15.19 7.30
C TRP A 69 -3.83 -14.71 6.88
N ILE A 70 -4.88 -15.24 7.50
CA ILE A 70 -6.27 -15.04 7.08
C ILE A 70 -7.05 -14.28 8.14
N GLY A 71 -7.90 -13.35 7.73
CA GLY A 71 -8.94 -12.78 8.56
C GLY A 71 -10.28 -12.77 7.83
N HIS A 72 -11.31 -12.22 8.49
CA HIS A 72 -12.63 -12.16 7.91
C HIS A 72 -12.71 -11.14 6.77
N GLY A 73 -12.55 -11.63 5.55
CA GLY A 73 -12.50 -10.78 4.35
C GLY A 73 -11.21 -9.98 4.25
N ASN A 74 -10.11 -10.49 4.81
CA ASN A 74 -8.78 -9.94 4.63
C ASN A 74 -7.75 -11.06 4.63
N TRP A 75 -6.61 -10.82 3.99
CA TRP A 75 -5.50 -11.77 3.95
C TRP A 75 -4.16 -11.03 3.89
N LEU A 76 -3.11 -11.70 4.34
CA LEU A 76 -1.73 -11.22 4.33
C LEU A 76 -0.83 -12.38 3.92
N GLN A 77 0.03 -12.16 2.94
CA GLN A 77 1.10 -13.09 2.58
C GLN A 77 2.43 -12.41 2.85
N VAL A 78 3.32 -13.07 3.58
CA VAL A 78 4.71 -12.65 3.76
C VAL A 78 5.61 -13.73 3.17
N ASN A 79 6.50 -13.34 2.27
CA ASN A 79 7.43 -14.25 1.61
C ASN A 79 8.77 -14.26 2.36
N ALA A 80 9.54 -15.34 2.17
CA ALA A 80 10.84 -15.51 2.82
C ALA A 80 11.89 -14.45 2.46
N ASP A 81 11.70 -13.77 1.32
CA ASP A 81 12.56 -12.67 0.92
C ASP A 81 12.22 -11.35 1.65
N GLY A 82 11.12 -11.30 2.40
CA GLY A 82 10.61 -10.11 3.09
C GLY A 82 9.58 -9.32 2.30
N SER A 83 9.27 -9.68 1.05
CA SER A 83 8.12 -9.08 0.34
C SER A 83 6.82 -9.49 1.01
N PHE A 84 5.82 -8.61 0.96
CA PHE A 84 4.48 -8.92 1.43
C PHE A 84 3.41 -8.40 0.48
N GLU A 85 2.28 -9.08 0.50
CA GLU A 85 1.02 -8.67 -0.14
C GLU A 85 -0.09 -8.71 0.92
N ILE A 86 -0.97 -7.72 0.88
CA ILE A 86 -2.06 -7.59 1.84
C ILE A 86 -3.33 -7.21 1.09
N GLY A 87 -4.42 -7.92 1.37
CA GLY A 87 -5.70 -7.72 0.71
C GLY A 87 -6.87 -7.66 1.66
N LYS A 88 -7.96 -7.04 1.20
CA LYS A 88 -9.22 -6.99 1.92
C LYS A 88 -10.43 -6.81 1.00
N ARG A 89 -11.56 -7.28 1.48
CA ARG A 89 -12.90 -6.92 1.04
C ARG A 89 -13.14 -5.43 1.23
N LEU A 90 -13.67 -4.78 0.20
CA LEU A 90 -14.19 -3.42 0.28
C LEU A 90 -15.71 -3.41 0.55
N TYR A 91 -16.36 -4.57 0.43
CA TYR A 91 -17.80 -4.76 0.65
C TYR A 91 -18.67 -3.87 -0.25
N VAL A 92 -18.10 -3.46 -1.39
CA VAL A 92 -18.77 -2.79 -2.51
C VAL A 92 -18.33 -3.50 -3.78
N THR A 93 -19.29 -3.90 -4.62
CA THR A 93 -18.95 -4.61 -5.86
C THR A 93 -18.68 -3.64 -7.01
N CYS A 94 -17.96 -4.11 -8.03
CA CYS A 94 -17.67 -3.28 -9.21
C CYS A 94 -18.88 -2.95 -10.09
N ASP A 95 -20.01 -3.63 -9.87
CA ASP A 95 -21.30 -3.23 -10.45
C ASP A 95 -21.94 -2.05 -9.69
N GLN A 96 -21.48 -1.75 -8.47
CA GLN A 96 -21.99 -0.69 -7.60
C GLN A 96 -21.11 0.57 -7.59
N ALA A 97 -19.79 0.41 -7.78
CA ALA A 97 -18.82 1.50 -7.76
C ALA A 97 -17.65 1.26 -8.73
N ALA A 98 -16.96 2.33 -9.11
CA ALA A 98 -15.70 2.21 -9.85
C ALA A 98 -14.59 1.61 -8.95
N PRO A 99 -13.58 0.93 -9.53
CA PRO A 99 -12.45 0.39 -8.78
C PRO A 99 -11.69 1.43 -7.92
N PRO A 100 -11.11 1.02 -6.79
CA PRO A 100 -11.07 -0.37 -6.27
C PRO A 100 -12.43 -0.81 -5.70
N CYS A 101 -12.82 -2.05 -6.00
CA CYS A 101 -14.10 -2.66 -5.62
C CYS A 101 -13.96 -4.18 -5.67
N ASP A 102 -14.79 -4.90 -4.93
CA ASP A 102 -14.84 -6.37 -4.99
C ASP A 102 -15.39 -6.81 -6.35
N THR A 103 -14.83 -7.86 -6.93
CA THR A 103 -15.43 -8.52 -8.11
C THR A 103 -16.12 -9.81 -7.69
N VAL A 104 -17.28 -10.09 -8.27
CA VAL A 104 -18.05 -11.32 -7.96
C VAL A 104 -18.35 -12.03 -9.27
N VAL A 105 -17.74 -13.20 -9.47
CA VAL A 105 -17.92 -14.01 -10.68
C VAL A 105 -18.27 -15.42 -10.26
N ASN A 106 -19.42 -15.93 -10.72
CA ASN A 106 -19.92 -17.28 -10.37
C ASN A 106 -20.01 -17.54 -8.86
N GLY A 107 -20.30 -16.49 -8.07
CA GLY A 107 -20.38 -16.58 -6.60
C GLY A 107 -19.03 -16.53 -5.88
N GLN A 108 -17.91 -16.54 -6.61
CA GLN A 108 -16.58 -16.32 -6.04
C GLN A 108 -16.29 -14.82 -5.97
N ILE A 109 -15.80 -14.36 -4.82
CA ILE A 109 -15.41 -12.98 -4.63
C ILE A 109 -13.89 -12.85 -4.72
N THR A 110 -13.42 -11.89 -5.52
CA THR A 110 -12.05 -11.39 -5.47
C THR A 110 -12.06 -10.05 -4.76
N ASP A 111 -11.28 -9.96 -3.69
CA ASP A 111 -11.09 -8.77 -2.86
C ASP A 111 -10.65 -7.56 -3.68
N GLY A 112 -11.29 -6.41 -3.46
CA GLY A 112 -10.98 -5.19 -4.19
C GLY A 112 -9.76 -4.42 -3.66
N GLY A 113 -9.52 -4.48 -2.34
CA GLY A 113 -8.43 -3.77 -1.69
C GLY A 113 -7.15 -4.60 -1.75
N HIS A 114 -6.06 -3.98 -2.20
CA HIS A 114 -4.76 -4.64 -2.36
C HIS A 114 -3.60 -3.66 -2.19
N ALA A 115 -2.57 -4.10 -1.47
CA ALA A 115 -1.31 -3.38 -1.33
C ALA A 115 -0.12 -4.33 -1.26
N THR A 116 1.05 -3.85 -1.67
CA THR A 116 2.30 -4.62 -1.66
C THR A 116 3.39 -3.84 -0.96
N GLY A 117 4.41 -4.55 -0.48
CA GLY A 117 5.54 -3.90 0.16
C GLY A 117 6.62 -4.87 0.57
N ARG A 118 7.47 -4.40 1.48
CA ARG A 118 8.62 -5.17 1.96
C ARG A 118 8.93 -4.87 3.42
N LEU A 119 9.24 -5.91 4.16
CA LEU A 119 9.82 -5.85 5.50
C LEU A 119 11.33 -5.64 5.40
N THR A 120 11.84 -4.77 6.27
CA THR A 120 13.24 -4.32 6.30
C THR A 120 13.90 -4.48 7.67
N GLY A 121 13.16 -4.89 8.69
CA GLY A 121 13.72 -5.18 10.01
C GLY A 121 12.77 -5.99 10.87
N VAL A 122 13.32 -6.83 11.74
CA VAL A 122 12.58 -7.56 12.77
C VAL A 122 13.27 -7.35 14.10
N ASP A 123 12.50 -6.98 15.11
CA ASP A 123 12.92 -6.87 16.51
C ASP A 123 11.90 -7.62 17.39
N GLY A 124 12.28 -8.82 17.83
CA GLY A 124 11.40 -9.73 18.55
C GLY A 124 10.12 -10.04 17.77
N THR A 125 8.99 -9.55 18.26
CA THR A 125 7.67 -9.73 17.65
C THR A 125 7.23 -8.59 16.74
N ALA A 126 8.07 -7.58 16.52
CA ALA A 126 7.77 -6.45 15.65
C ALA A 126 8.58 -6.53 14.35
N ALA A 127 7.91 -6.58 13.20
CA ALA A 127 8.52 -6.36 11.91
C ALA A 127 8.21 -4.94 11.41
N THR A 128 9.23 -4.27 10.88
CA THR A 128 9.11 -2.94 10.24
C THR A 128 9.40 -3.06 8.76
N GLY A 129 8.76 -2.19 7.98
CA GLY A 129 8.90 -2.18 6.54
C GLY A 129 8.21 -0.99 5.91
N SER A 130 7.88 -1.12 4.63
CA SER A 130 7.12 -0.11 3.91
C SER A 130 6.18 -0.74 2.89
N VAL A 131 4.98 -0.15 2.78
CA VAL A 131 4.08 -0.33 1.65
C VAL A 131 4.66 0.44 0.46
N ALA A 132 4.88 -0.27 -0.64
CA ALA A 132 5.36 0.31 -1.89
C ALA A 132 4.19 0.83 -2.73
N GLU A 133 3.14 0.01 -2.87
CA GLU A 133 1.98 0.29 -3.71
C GLU A 133 0.69 -0.07 -2.98
N SER A 134 -0.37 0.68 -3.27
CA SER A 134 -1.72 0.38 -2.80
C SER A 134 -2.74 0.92 -3.79
N ASN A 135 -3.79 0.14 -4.05
CA ASN A 135 -4.91 0.57 -4.88
C ASN A 135 -6.02 1.29 -4.08
N ASP A 136 -5.97 1.26 -2.74
CA ASP A 136 -6.90 1.93 -1.83
C ASP A 136 -6.14 2.79 -0.80
N LEU A 137 -6.00 4.08 -1.13
CA LEU A 137 -5.32 5.07 -0.28
C LEU A 137 -6.15 5.50 0.94
N GLY A 138 -7.43 5.16 1.00
CA GLY A 138 -8.28 5.37 2.17
C GLY A 138 -8.01 4.35 3.26
N TRP A 139 -7.60 3.13 2.88
CA TRP A 139 -7.24 2.06 3.79
C TRP A 139 -5.75 2.06 4.16
N LEU A 140 -4.87 1.90 3.17
CA LEU A 140 -3.44 1.70 3.39
C LEU A 140 -2.65 2.51 2.38
N LYS A 141 -1.86 3.48 2.87
CA LYS A 141 -1.07 4.37 2.02
C LYS A 141 0.35 3.82 1.85
N PRO A 142 1.00 4.06 0.70
CA PRO A 142 2.45 3.86 0.58
C PRO A 142 3.20 4.60 1.68
N GLY A 143 4.23 3.97 2.23
CA GLY A 143 4.99 4.49 3.37
C GLY A 143 5.25 3.44 4.45
N PRO A 144 5.74 3.86 5.63
CA PRO A 144 6.13 2.96 6.70
C PRO A 144 4.99 2.05 7.17
N LEU A 145 5.33 0.79 7.46
CA LEU A 145 4.42 -0.22 8.01
C LEU A 145 5.08 -0.89 9.21
N THR A 146 4.25 -1.32 10.16
CA THR A 146 4.65 -2.23 11.23
C THR A 146 3.69 -3.42 11.27
N MET A 147 4.25 -4.61 11.43
CA MET A 147 3.52 -5.85 11.71
C MET A 147 3.92 -6.33 13.10
N THR A 148 2.94 -6.72 13.91
CA THR A 148 3.19 -7.24 15.26
C THR A 148 2.68 -8.67 15.36
N LEU A 149 3.59 -9.62 15.56
CA LEU A 149 3.28 -11.03 15.78
C LEU A 149 2.88 -11.26 17.25
N ASN A 150 1.76 -11.95 17.46
CA ASN A 150 1.43 -12.54 18.74
C ASN A 150 1.62 -14.06 18.65
N PRO A 151 2.74 -14.60 19.16
CA PRO A 151 2.99 -16.04 19.10
C PRO A 151 2.04 -16.84 20.01
N GLY A 152 1.41 -16.21 21.01
CA GLY A 152 0.46 -16.89 21.89
C GLY A 152 -0.91 -17.16 21.24
N THR A 153 -1.25 -16.43 20.18
CA THR A 153 -2.50 -16.58 19.43
C THR A 153 -2.28 -16.86 17.96
N ASP A 154 -1.02 -17.08 17.55
CA ASP A 154 -0.59 -17.24 16.16
C ASP A 154 -1.24 -16.21 15.23
N SER A 155 -1.04 -14.92 15.51
CA SER A 155 -1.69 -13.85 14.75
C SER A 155 -0.77 -12.65 14.51
N ILE A 156 -0.92 -12.00 13.36
CA ILE A 156 -0.25 -10.73 13.04
C ILE A 156 -1.26 -9.59 13.09
N ALA A 157 -0.93 -8.52 13.82
CA ALA A 157 -1.63 -7.24 13.76
C ALA A 157 -0.92 -6.28 12.81
N THR A 158 -1.64 -5.76 11.80
CA THR A 158 -1.14 -4.70 10.91
C THR A 158 -2.30 -4.04 10.15
N ALA A 159 -2.09 -2.87 9.57
CA ALA A 159 -3.09 -2.15 8.77
C ALA A 159 -4.49 -2.03 9.43
N GLY A 160 -4.54 -1.96 10.76
CA GLY A 160 -5.77 -1.82 11.54
C GLY A 160 -6.58 -3.10 11.74
N THR A 161 -6.03 -4.28 11.44
CA THR A 161 -6.72 -5.58 11.62
C THR A 161 -5.77 -6.68 12.11
N ASN A 162 -6.34 -7.83 12.46
CA ASN A 162 -5.63 -9.06 12.80
C ASN A 162 -5.73 -10.07 11.64
N TYR A 163 -4.62 -10.78 11.42
CA TYR A 163 -4.51 -11.87 10.48
C TYR A 163 -4.07 -13.12 11.24
N CYS A 164 -4.78 -14.22 11.07
CA CYS A 164 -4.58 -15.46 11.80
C CYS A 164 -3.73 -16.43 10.99
N GLY A 165 -2.73 -17.00 11.65
CA GLY A 165 -1.96 -18.11 11.13
C GLY A 165 -2.71 -19.43 11.24
N PRO A 166 -2.08 -20.53 10.83
CA PRO A 166 -2.68 -21.86 10.82
C PRO A 166 -3.05 -22.41 12.20
N ASP A 167 -2.38 -21.94 13.26
CA ASP A 167 -2.56 -22.42 14.64
C ASP A 167 -3.38 -21.44 15.49
N ALA A 168 -3.96 -20.40 14.88
CA ALA A 168 -4.70 -19.40 15.59
C ALA A 168 -6.01 -19.95 16.18
N PRO A 169 -6.36 -19.63 17.45
CA PRO A 169 -7.67 -19.94 17.98
C PRO A 169 -8.78 -19.26 17.17
N SER A 170 -9.89 -19.97 16.95
CA SER A 170 -10.96 -19.49 16.05
C SER A 170 -11.52 -18.11 16.41
N HIS A 171 -11.41 -17.68 17.67
CA HIS A 171 -11.95 -16.42 18.18
C HIS A 171 -11.05 -15.19 18.01
N VAL A 172 -9.87 -15.33 17.41
CA VAL A 172 -8.88 -14.25 17.35
C VAL A 172 -9.05 -13.35 16.12
N CYS A 173 -9.46 -13.91 14.98
CA CYS A 173 -9.65 -13.15 13.73
C CYS A 173 -11.06 -13.39 13.18
N TYR A 174 -11.99 -12.49 13.54
CA TYR A 174 -13.38 -12.44 13.10
C TYR A 174 -13.76 -11.04 12.62
#